data_AF-A0A2L1VEP2-F1
#
_entry.id   AF-A0A2L1VEP2-F1
#
_cell.length_a   1.000
_cell.length_b   1.000
_cell.length_c   1.000
_cell.angle_alpha   90.00
_cell.angle_beta   90.00
_cell.angle_gamma   90.00
#
_symmetry.space_group_name_H-M   'P 1'
#
loop_
_entity.id
_entity.type
_entity.pdbx_description
1 polymer ?
#
loop_
_entity_poly.entity_id
_entity_poly.type
_entity_poly.pdbx_seq_one_letter_code
_entity_poly.pdbx_strand_id
1 'polypeptide(L)'
;MKPEQFIREHGEKKAREVVEDAPDGHKGYNDVINQYTRGVWFSRDVMLSDLKRLVGSLDLVESYGGIESCKQSLYMLHELTEDPEPIREAVRDHESIYGGGE
;
A
#
# COMPACT_ATOMS: atom_id res chain seq x y z
N MET A 1 -6.74 5.85 10.92
CA MET A 1 -7.06 5.98 9.49
C MET A 1 -6.67 4.69 8.78
N LYS A 2 -7.42 4.27 7.76
CA LYS A 2 -7.02 3.13 6.91
C LYS A 2 -5.84 3.52 6.01
N PRO A 3 -4.87 2.62 5.73
CA PRO A 3 -3.72 2.94 4.91
C PRO A 3 -4.09 3.28 3.45
N GLU A 4 -5.14 2.68 2.90
CA GLU A 4 -5.67 3.03 1.57
C GLU A 4 -6.24 4.45 1.55
N GLN A 5 -6.87 4.88 2.66
CA GLN A 5 -7.36 6.24 2.81
C GLN A 5 -6.19 7.24 2.89
N PHE A 6 -5.12 6.89 3.61
CA PHE A 6 -3.91 7.72 3.68
C PHE A 6 -3.32 7.96 2.29
N ILE A 7 -3.18 6.91 1.48
CA ILE A 7 -2.65 7.01 0.11
C ILE A 7 -3.60 7.83 -0.77
N ARG A 8 -4.92 7.67 -0.66
CA ARG A 8 -5.90 8.49 -1.40
C ARG A 8 -5.83 9.98 -1.03
N GLU A 9 -5.67 10.31 0.25
CA GLU A 9 -5.65 11.70 0.74
C GLU A 9 -4.31 12.41 0.44
N HIS A 10 -3.19 11.69 0.51
CA HIS A 10 -1.84 12.29 0.45
C HIS A 10 -1.02 11.89 -0.78
N GLY A 11 -1.44 10.88 -1.53
CA GLY A 11 -0.74 10.33 -2.68
C GLY A 11 0.38 9.36 -2.33
N GLU A 12 0.79 8.55 -3.33
CA GLU A 12 1.80 7.50 -3.16
C GLU A 12 3.16 8.05 -2.74
N LYS A 13 3.55 9.23 -3.26
CA LYS A 13 4.84 9.86 -2.92
C LYS A 13 4.97 10.10 -1.42
N LYS A 14 3.91 10.60 -0.77
CA LYS A 14 3.92 10.84 0.67
C LYS A 14 3.91 9.54 1.45
N ALA A 15 3.19 8.52 0.98
CA ALA A 15 3.21 7.19 1.59
C ALA A 15 4.62 6.57 1.58
N ARG A 16 5.35 6.66 0.46
CA ARG A 16 6.75 6.22 0.34
C ARG A 16 7.65 6.96 1.34
N GLU A 17 7.58 8.29 1.37
CA GLU A 17 8.34 9.13 2.32
C GLU A 17 8.11 8.71 3.78
N VAL A 18 6.85 8.53 4.18
CA VAL A 18 6.50 8.11 5.56
C VAL A 18 7.01 6.71 5.89
N VAL A 19 7.05 5.80 4.92
CA VAL A 19 7.58 4.45 5.13
C VAL A 19 9.10 4.44 5.21
N GLU A 20 9.77 5.23 4.37
CA GLU A 20 11.23 5.33 4.30
C GLU A 20 11.82 6.04 5.52
N ASP A 21 11.19 7.12 5.99
CA ASP A 21 11.66 7.92 7.12
C ASP A 21 11.21 7.35 8.49
N ALA A 22 10.51 6.22 8.52
CA ALA A 22 10.00 5.60 9.73
C ALA A 22 11.15 5.19 10.68
N PRO A 23 11.27 5.78 11.88
CA PRO A 23 12.33 5.41 12.80
C PRO A 23 12.04 4.06 13.46
N ASP A 24 13.09 3.31 13.77
CA ASP A 24 12.98 2.00 14.43
C ASP A 24 12.06 2.03 15.67
N GLY A 25 11.20 1.02 15.75
CA GLY A 25 10.25 0.81 16.85
C GLY A 25 8.99 1.68 16.79
N HIS A 26 8.81 2.53 15.79
CA HIS A 26 7.53 3.21 15.55
C HIS A 26 6.55 2.29 14.83
N LYS A 27 5.26 2.44 15.15
CA LYS A 27 4.19 1.60 14.62
C LYS A 27 3.18 2.38 13.80
N GLY A 28 3.06 3.68 14.02
CA GLY A 28 2.13 4.53 13.28
C GLY A 28 2.73 5.86 12.85
N TYR A 29 2.01 6.56 11.99
CA TYR A 29 2.23 7.94 11.62
C TYR A 29 0.93 8.72 11.76
N ASN A 30 0.98 9.89 12.38
CA ASN A 30 -0.17 10.78 12.52
C ASN A 30 -0.11 11.89 11.46
N ASP A 31 -1.11 11.95 10.57
CA ASP A 31 -1.20 12.95 9.49
C ASP A 31 -1.44 14.38 10.00
N VAL A 32 -2.18 14.55 11.11
CA VAL A 32 -2.54 15.87 11.65
C VAL A 32 -1.33 16.57 12.25
N ILE A 33 -0.55 15.86 13.07
CA ILE A 33 0.63 16.45 13.73
C ILE A 33 1.95 16.14 13.01
N ASN A 34 1.93 15.33 11.95
CA ASN A 34 3.08 14.89 11.16
C ASN A 34 4.18 14.25 12.03
N GLN A 35 3.81 13.28 12.85
CA GLN A 35 4.73 12.59 13.77
C GLN A 35 4.53 11.08 13.76
N TYR A 36 5.64 10.36 13.96
CA TYR A 36 5.62 8.92 14.19
C TYR A 36 5.17 8.59 15.61
N THR A 37 4.38 7.53 15.77
CA THR A 37 3.83 7.10 17.06
C THR A 37 4.33 5.69 17.42
N ARG A 38 4.66 5.47 18.70
CA ARG A 38 5.22 4.19 19.21
C ARG A 38 4.20 3.25 19.85
N GLY A 39 2.93 3.66 19.96
CA GLY A 39 1.90 2.82 20.60
C GLY A 39 0.74 3.57 21.25
N VAL A 40 0.71 4.90 21.19
CA VAL A 40 -0.52 5.67 21.46
C VAL A 40 -1.24 5.83 20.12
N TRP A 41 -2.48 5.33 20.07
CA TRP A 41 -3.29 5.29 18.85
C TRP A 41 -4.35 6.39 18.87
N PHE A 42 -4.30 7.27 17.88
CA PHE A 42 -5.31 8.27 17.58
C PHE A 42 -6.10 7.89 16.33
N SER A 43 -7.31 8.44 16.16
CA SER A 43 -8.18 8.17 15.01
C SER A 43 -7.50 8.45 13.66
N ARG A 44 -6.55 9.37 13.67
CA ARG A 44 -5.78 9.87 12.53
C ARG A 44 -4.46 9.14 12.29
N ASP A 45 -4.06 8.22 13.16
CA ASP A 45 -2.86 7.41 12.95
C ASP A 45 -3.08 6.41 11.80
N VAL A 46 -2.06 6.23 10.94
CA VAL A 46 -1.96 5.14 9.97
C VAL A 46 -0.93 4.13 10.45
N MET A 47 -1.21 2.83 10.32
CA MET A 47 -0.30 1.76 10.73
C MET A 47 0.83 1.64 9.70
N LEU A 48 2.08 1.74 10.14
CA LEU A 48 3.26 1.72 9.26
C LEU A 48 3.44 0.36 8.58
N SER A 49 3.11 -0.76 9.25
CA SER A 49 3.20 -2.09 8.65
C SER A 49 2.29 -2.22 7.43
N ASP A 50 1.05 -1.73 7.57
CA ASP A 50 0.04 -1.88 6.52
C ASP A 50 0.32 -0.88 5.39
N LEU A 51 0.76 0.34 5.73
CA LEU A 51 1.19 1.32 4.74
C LEU A 51 2.40 0.82 3.95
N LYS A 52 3.40 0.21 4.61
CA LYS A 52 4.57 -0.39 3.97
C LYS A 52 4.19 -1.53 3.02
N ARG A 53 3.21 -2.36 3.40
CA ARG A 53 2.68 -3.43 2.54
C ARG A 53 2.05 -2.84 1.28
N LEU A 54 1.20 -1.82 1.40
CA LEU A 54 0.58 -1.15 0.26
C LEU A 54 1.61 -0.47 -0.66
N VAL A 55 2.60 0.21 -0.08
CA VAL A 55 3.71 0.79 -0.86
C VAL A 55 4.45 -0.30 -1.65
N GLY A 56 4.76 -1.43 -1.02
CA GLY A 56 5.37 -2.58 -1.71
C GLY A 56 4.52 -3.13 -2.85
N SER A 57 3.20 -3.20 -2.67
CA SER A 57 2.25 -3.58 -3.73
C SER A 57 2.26 -2.58 -4.90
N LEU A 58 2.31 -1.27 -4.63
CA LEU A 58 2.39 -0.23 -5.66
C LEU A 58 3.71 -0.30 -6.43
N ASP A 59 4.84 -0.49 -5.74
CA ASP A 59 6.15 -0.65 -6.37
C ASP A 59 6.20 -1.93 -7.23
N LEU A 60 5.54 -3.01 -6.79
CA LEU A 60 5.39 -4.23 -7.60
C LEU A 60 4.56 -3.95 -8.86
N VAL A 61 3.43 -3.27 -8.74
CA VAL A 61 2.61 -2.87 -9.90
C VAL A 61 3.40 -2.03 -10.89
N GLU A 62 4.19 -1.06 -10.40
CA GLU A 62 5.06 -0.23 -11.23
C GLU A 62 6.13 -1.07 -11.95
N SER A 63 6.73 -2.04 -11.26
CA SER A 63 7.74 -2.94 -11.84
C SER A 63 7.19 -3.84 -12.96
N TYR A 64 5.89 -4.14 -12.95
CA TYR A 64 5.19 -4.86 -14.01
C TYR A 64 4.76 -3.94 -15.17
N GLY A 65 4.99 -2.62 -15.06
CA GLY A 65 4.56 -1.64 -16.06
C GLY A 65 3.10 -1.20 -15.90
N GLY A 66 2.52 -1.37 -14.71
CA GLY A 66 1.19 -0.89 -14.35
C GLY A 66 0.16 -1.99 -14.13
N ILE A 67 -1.03 -1.58 -13.65
CA ILE A 67 -2.09 -2.48 -13.17
C ILE A 67 -2.61 -3.42 -14.26
N GLU A 68 -2.71 -2.95 -15.51
CA GLU A 68 -3.18 -3.76 -16.64
C GLU A 68 -2.19 -4.90 -16.95
N SER A 69 -0.89 -4.63 -16.87
CA SER A 69 0.14 -5.66 -17.04
C SER A 69 0.09 -6.71 -15.94
N CYS A 70 -0.17 -6.31 -14.69
CA CYS A 70 -0.40 -7.27 -13.59
C CYS A 70 -1.62 -8.16 -13.87
N LYS A 71 -2.75 -7.57 -14.28
CA LYS A 71 -3.98 -8.32 -14.61
C LYS A 71 -3.76 -9.29 -15.78
N GLN A 72 -3.06 -8.86 -16.83
CA GLN A 72 -2.69 -9.73 -17.95
C GLN A 72 -1.77 -10.87 -17.52
N SER A 73 -0.81 -10.58 -16.62
CA SER A 73 0.08 -11.60 -16.07
C SER A 73 -0.70 -12.65 -15.26
N LEU A 74 -1.66 -12.23 -14.44
CA LEU A 74 -2.54 -13.14 -13.70
C LEU A 74 -3.35 -14.05 -14.64
N TYR A 75 -3.88 -13.49 -15.73
CA TYR A 75 -4.61 -14.26 -16.73
C TYR A 75 -3.75 -15.34 -17.38
N MET A 76 -2.51 -15.01 -17.78
CA MET A 76 -1.57 -15.97 -18.37
C MET A 76 -1.08 -17.03 -17.38
N LEU A 77 -0.83 -16.64 -16.12
CA LEU A 77 -0.28 -17.53 -15.09
C LEU A 77 -1.32 -18.51 -14.53
N HIS A 78 -2.60 -18.12 -14.50
CA HIS A 78 -3.69 -19.03 -14.10
C HIS A 78 -3.72 -20.33 -14.94
N GLU A 79 -3.19 -20.30 -16.17
CA GLU A 79 -3.14 -21.47 -17.04
C GLU A 79 -1.86 -22.31 -16.88
N LEU A 80 -0.82 -21.83 -16.19
CA LEU A 80 0.54 -22.37 -16.32
C LEU A 80 1.23 -22.85 -15.02
N THR A 81 0.91 -22.34 -13.81
CA THR A 81 1.71 -22.62 -12.58
C THR A 81 0.95 -22.45 -11.24
N GLU A 82 1.66 -22.64 -10.10
CA GLU A 82 1.26 -22.22 -8.75
C GLU A 82 0.77 -20.76 -8.70
N ASP A 83 -0.15 -20.48 -7.78
CA ASP A 83 -0.85 -19.21 -7.67
C ASP A 83 0.13 -18.02 -7.51
N PRO A 84 0.11 -17.02 -8.41
CA PRO A 84 0.95 -15.82 -8.30
C PRO A 84 0.43 -14.86 -7.21
N GLU A 85 0.38 -15.34 -5.96
CA GLU A 85 -0.11 -14.61 -4.78
C GLU A 85 0.45 -13.18 -4.66
N PRO A 86 1.75 -12.90 -4.88
CA PRO A 86 2.26 -11.53 -4.80
C PRO A 86 1.60 -10.57 -5.79
N ILE A 87 1.37 -10.99 -7.04
CA ILE A 87 0.73 -10.15 -8.06
C ILE A 87 -0.76 -10.00 -7.73
N ARG A 88 -1.41 -11.08 -7.27
CA ARG A 88 -2.82 -11.08 -6.89
C ARG A 88 -3.08 -10.12 -5.72
N GLU A 89 -2.21 -10.16 -4.70
CA GLU A 89 -2.25 -9.22 -3.58
C GLU A 89 -2.06 -7.78 -4.05
N ALA A 90 -1.07 -7.52 -4.91
CA ALA A 90 -0.80 -6.18 -5.39
C ALA A 90 -1.95 -5.60 -6.24
N VAL A 91 -2.60 -6.42 -7.06
CA VAL A 91 -3.81 -6.02 -7.80
C VAL A 91 -4.95 -5.68 -6.84
N ARG A 92 -5.21 -6.53 -5.84
CA ARG A 92 -6.25 -6.30 -4.84
C ARG A 92 -6.00 -5.02 -4.04
N ASP A 93 -4.76 -4.77 -3.66
CA ASP A 93 -4.36 -3.56 -2.95
C ASP A 93 -4.56 -2.31 -3.81
N HIS A 94 -4.09 -2.34 -5.05
CA HIS A 94 -4.29 -1.26 -6.00
C HIS A 94 -5.79 -0.96 -6.19
N GLU A 95 -6.63 -1.99 -6.34
CA GLU A 95 -8.08 -1.83 -6.42
C GLU A 95 -8.71 -1.31 -5.12
N SER A 96 -8.17 -1.68 -3.95
CA SER A 96 -8.64 -1.14 -2.67
C SER A 96 -8.31 0.35 -2.48
N ILE A 97 -7.22 0.83 -3.09
CA ILE A 97 -6.80 2.24 -3.08
C ILE A 97 -7.60 3.04 -4.11
N TYR A 98 -7.75 2.54 -5.33
CA TYR A 98 -8.25 3.33 -6.47
C TYR A 98 -9.63 2.92 -6.97
N GLY A 99 -10.10 1.71 -6.69
CA GLY A 99 -11.40 1.18 -7.11
C GLY A 99 -12.55 1.52 -6.16
N GLY A 100 -12.25 2.04 -4.97
CA GLY A 100 -13.23 2.48 -3.97
C GLY A 100 -13.62 3.95 -4.10
N GLY A 101 -14.18 4.33 -5.26
CA GLY A 101 -15.07 5.49 -5.32
C GLY A 101 -16.44 5.07 -4.81
N GLU A 102 -17.09 5.90 -3.99
CA GLU A 102 -18.50 5.71 -3.61
C GLU A 102 -19.42 5.54 -4.84
#